data_AF-A0AAP0HXN7-F1
#
_entry.id   AF-A0AAP0HXN7-F1
#
_cell.length_a   1.000
_cell.length_b   1.000
_cell.length_c   1.000
_cell.angle_alpha   90.00
_cell.angle_beta   90.00
_cell.angle_gamma   90.00
#
_symmetry.space_group_name_H-M   'P 1'
#
loop_
_entity.id
_entity.type
_entity.pdbx_description
1 polymer ?
#
loop_
_entity_poly.entity_id
_entity_poly.type
_entity_poly.pdbx_seq_one_letter_code
_entity_poly.pdbx_strand_id
1 'polypeptide(L)'
;MPGRVEFFSVTHKRKDGNFINREAQELAEKAISLVEEHAATMKNHSAYDIEEVVFASIFKEDKYGTVRGYGLGVTPTQLSGALQQKMAYQFEVDRL
;
A
#
# COMPACT_ATOMS: atom_id res chain seq x y z
N MET A 1 -7.57 -16.61 4.21
CA MET A 1 -6.62 -15.57 4.67
C MET A 1 -7.44 -14.40 5.19
N PRO A 2 -6.97 -13.68 6.21
CA PRO A 2 -7.60 -12.42 6.62
C PRO A 2 -7.58 -11.43 5.44
N GLY A 3 -8.60 -10.58 5.34
CA GLY A 3 -8.66 -9.56 4.31
C GLY A 3 -7.63 -8.44 4.56
N ARG A 4 -7.38 -7.59 3.56
CA ARG A 4 -6.33 -6.57 3.65
C ARG A 4 -6.62 -5.49 4.71
N VAL A 5 -7.89 -5.16 4.92
CA VAL A 5 -8.30 -4.16 5.93
C VAL A 5 -8.11 -4.72 7.33
N GLU A 6 -8.48 -5.99 7.53
CA GLU A 6 -8.22 -6.72 8.77
C GLU A 6 -6.71 -6.80 9.05
N PHE A 7 -5.93 -7.17 8.02
CA PHE A 7 -4.48 -7.29 8.13
C PHE A 7 -3.80 -5.95 8.47
N PHE A 8 -4.24 -4.85 7.86
CA PHE A 8 -3.75 -3.50 8.20
C PHE A 8 -4.01 -3.16 9.67
N SER A 9 -5.23 -3.45 10.15
CA SER A 9 -5.64 -3.20 11.53
C SER A 9 -4.79 -3.97 12.55
N VAL A 10 -4.37 -5.20 12.23
CA VAL A 10 -3.51 -6.02 13.11
C VAL A 10 -2.07 -5.53 13.09
N THR A 11 -1.52 -5.24 11.91
CA THR A 11 -0.11 -4.86 11.74
C THR A 11 0.23 -3.45 12.23
N HIS A 12 -0.77 -2.55 12.25
CA HIS A 12 -0.59 -1.15 12.66
C HIS A 12 -1.07 -0.88 14.09
N LYS A 13 -1.21 -1.93 14.90
CA LYS A 13 -1.45 -1.85 16.35
C LYS A 13 -0.21 -2.25 17.15
N ARG A 14 0.01 -1.56 18.27
CA ARG A 14 1.01 -1.90 19.28
C ARG A 14 0.53 -3.11 20.09
N LYS A 15 1.42 -3.68 20.90
CA LYS A 15 1.08 -4.75 21.87
C LYS A 15 -0.04 -4.33 22.82
N ASP A 16 -0.15 -3.03 23.10
CA ASP A 16 -1.17 -2.45 23.98
C ASP A 16 -2.54 -2.30 23.28
N GLY A 17 -2.66 -2.73 22.02
CA GLY A 17 -3.90 -2.68 21.23
C GLY A 17 -4.18 -1.31 20.58
N ASN A 18 -3.46 -0.26 20.97
CA ASN A 18 -3.59 1.06 20.35
C ASN A 18 -2.87 1.13 19.00
N PHE A 19 -3.37 1.97 18.09
CA PHE A 19 -2.70 2.20 16.81
C PHE A 19 -1.32 2.85 17.00
N ILE A 20 -0.41 2.56 16.06
CA ILE A 20 0.96 3.07 16.12
C ILE A 20 1.05 4.60 16.07
N ASN A 21 0.12 5.23 15.33
CA ASN A 21 -0.06 6.67 15.17
C ASN A 21 -1.54 7.00 14.84
N ARG A 22 -1.88 8.30 14.85
CA ARG A 22 -3.24 8.78 14.56
C ARG A 22 -3.67 8.54 13.12
N GLU A 23 -2.74 8.68 12.17
CA GLU A 23 -3.02 8.46 10.75
C GLU A 23 -3.46 7.02 10.47
N ALA A 24 -2.79 6.01 11.04
CA ALA A 24 -3.17 4.62 10.89
C ALA A 24 -4.53 4.33 11.52
N GLN A 25 -4.86 4.99 12.64
CA GLN A 25 -6.18 4.90 13.23
C GLN A 25 -7.26 5.47 12.28
N GLU A 26 -7.06 6.70 11.79
CA GLU A 26 -7.98 7.35 10.86
C GLU A 26 -8.19 6.53 9.57
N LEU A 27 -7.12 5.94 9.03
CA LEU A 27 -7.17 5.08 7.85
C LEU A 27 -7.93 3.77 8.12
N ALA A 28 -7.71 3.14 9.28
CA ALA A 28 -8.40 1.91 9.65
C ALA A 28 -9.89 2.15 9.87
N GLU A 29 -10.26 3.20 10.59
CA GLU A 29 -11.66 3.60 10.83
C GLU A 29 -12.38 3.93 9.52
N LYS A 30 -11.71 4.65 8.62
CA LYS A 30 -12.22 4.93 7.27
C LYS A 30 -12.40 3.66 6.46
N ALA A 31 -11.44 2.73 6.51
CA ALA A 31 -11.52 1.46 5.79
C ALA A 31 -12.70 0.61 6.27
N ILE A 32 -12.88 0.46 7.58
CA ILE A 32 -13.99 -0.29 8.16
C ILE A 32 -15.34 0.33 7.73
N SER A 33 -15.48 1.65 7.82
CA SER A 33 -16.71 2.35 7.43
C SER A 33 -17.05 2.11 5.95
N LEU A 34 -16.05 2.16 5.06
CA LEU A 34 -16.24 1.91 3.63
C LEU A 34 -16.55 0.44 3.33
N VAL A 35 -15.99 -0.51 4.08
CA VAL A 35 -16.33 -1.94 3.94
C VAL A 35 -17.80 -2.17 4.27
N GLU A 36 -18.32 -1.55 5.34
CA GLU A 36 -19.74 -1.65 5.69
C GLU A 36 -20.66 -1.04 4.62
N GLU A 37 -20.31 0.14 4.10
CA GLU A 37 -21.03 0.81 3.01
C GLU A 37 -21.05 -0.06 1.74
N HIS A 38 -19.89 -0.60 1.36
CA HIS A 38 -19.77 -1.43 0.19
C HIS A 38 -20.41 -2.81 0.36
N ALA A 39 -20.40 -3.39 1.56
CA ALA A 39 -21.11 -4.64 1.82
C ALA A 39 -22.63 -4.50 1.63
N ALA A 40 -23.20 -3.32 1.90
CA ALA A 40 -24.62 -3.04 1.67
C ALA A 40 -24.98 -2.97 0.17
N THR A 41 -24.04 -2.52 -0.67
CA THR A 41 -24.24 -2.30 -2.12
C THR A 41 -23.79 -3.49 -2.97
N MET A 42 -22.70 -4.17 -2.57
CA MET A 42 -22.03 -5.26 -3.29
C MET A 42 -22.45 -6.65 -2.76
N LYS A 43 -23.76 -6.90 -2.65
CA LYS A 43 -24.30 -8.12 -1.99
C LYS A 43 -23.92 -9.46 -2.62
N ASN A 44 -23.47 -9.47 -3.88
CA ASN A 44 -23.04 -10.68 -4.60
C ASN A 44 -21.52 -10.90 -4.54
N HIS A 45 -20.76 -9.99 -3.94
CA HIS A 45 -19.31 -10.08 -3.82
C HIS A 45 -18.90 -10.74 -2.51
N SER A 46 -17.76 -11.41 -2.52
CA SER A 46 -17.21 -11.95 -1.27
C SER A 46 -16.71 -10.80 -0.38
N ALA A 47 -16.63 -11.03 0.92
CA ALA A 47 -16.02 -10.07 1.85
C ALA A 47 -14.60 -9.69 1.44
N TYR A 48 -13.86 -10.63 0.85
CA TYR A 48 -12.52 -10.40 0.33
C TYR A 48 -12.51 -9.39 -0.82
N ASP A 49 -13.42 -9.53 -1.78
CA ASP A 49 -13.50 -8.61 -2.93
C ASP A 49 -13.89 -7.20 -2.50
N ILE A 50 -14.81 -7.11 -1.53
CA ILE A 50 -15.23 -5.83 -0.93
C ILE A 50 -14.03 -5.15 -0.26
N GLU A 51 -13.27 -5.89 0.54
CA GLU A 51 -12.07 -5.36 1.20
C GLU A 51 -10.98 -4.95 0.20
N GLU A 52 -10.76 -5.69 -0.89
CA GLU A 52 -9.80 -5.33 -1.93
C GLU A 52 -10.16 -4.00 -2.61
N VAL A 53 -11.43 -3.81 -2.97
CA VAL A 53 -11.90 -2.54 -3.57
C VAL A 53 -11.71 -1.38 -2.60
N VAL A 54 -12.08 -1.55 -1.34
CA VAL A 54 -11.89 -0.51 -0.31
C VAL A 54 -10.41 -0.22 -0.09
N PHE A 55 -9.58 -1.25 0.02
CA PHE A 55 -8.15 -1.11 0.25
C PHE A 55 -7.48 -0.37 -0.91
N ALA A 56 -7.82 -0.72 -2.16
CA ALA A 56 -7.36 -0.02 -3.35
C ALA A 56 -7.85 1.44 -3.40
N SER A 57 -9.06 1.74 -2.91
CA SER A 57 -9.56 3.13 -2.86
C SER A 57 -8.76 4.03 -1.91
N ILE A 58 -8.33 3.49 -0.77
CA ILE A 58 -7.62 4.25 0.27
C ILE A 58 -6.13 4.36 -0.05
N PHE A 59 -5.52 3.23 -0.39
CA PHE A 59 -4.09 3.14 -0.57
C PHE A 59 -3.66 3.31 -2.04
N LYS A 60 -4.61 3.52 -2.96
CA LYS A 60 -4.46 3.43 -4.43
C LYS A 60 -4.43 1.98 -4.91
N GLU A 61 -4.68 1.77 -6.19
CA GLU A 61 -4.56 0.46 -6.83
C GLU A 61 -3.09 0.00 -6.90
N ASP A 62 -2.88 -1.31 -6.87
CA ASP A 62 -1.56 -1.89 -7.11
C ASP A 62 -1.17 -1.72 -8.59
N LYS A 63 0.02 -1.16 -8.84
CA LYS A 63 0.51 -0.95 -10.20
C LYS A 63 1.32 -2.15 -10.64
N TYR A 64 1.00 -2.71 -11.80
CA TYR A 64 1.79 -3.77 -12.41
C TYR A 64 3.27 -3.33 -12.53
N GLY A 65 4.19 -4.21 -12.12
CA GLY A 65 5.64 -3.93 -12.10
C GLY A 65 6.11 -3.04 -10.93
N THR A 66 5.22 -2.60 -10.04
CA THR A 66 5.57 -1.87 -8.81
C THR A 66 5.20 -2.72 -7.60
N VAL A 67 6.19 -3.12 -6.82
CA VAL A 67 5.97 -3.75 -5.52
C VAL A 67 5.80 -2.65 -4.48
N ARG A 68 4.70 -2.68 -3.73
CA ARG A 68 4.62 -1.91 -2.48
C ARG A 68 5.50 -2.59 -1.45
N GLY A 69 6.71 -2.08 -1.28
CA GLY A 69 7.57 -2.50 -0.19
C GLY A 69 6.98 -2.11 1.15
N TYR A 70 7.28 -2.89 2.19
CA TYR A 70 6.92 -2.61 3.59
C TYR A 70 7.56 -1.33 4.17
N GLY A 71 8.34 -0.58 3.39
CA GLY A 71 9.18 0.53 3.88
C GLY A 71 10.39 0.09 4.72
N LEU A 72 10.54 -1.20 4.99
CA LEU A 72 11.69 -1.81 5.65
C LEU A 72 12.82 -2.08 4.64
N GLY A 73 13.35 -1.02 4.03
CA GLY A 73 14.43 -1.11 3.05
C GLY A 73 14.59 0.16 2.23
N VAL A 74 15.70 0.26 1.50
CA VAL A 74 15.92 1.34 0.53
C VAL A 74 14.78 1.36 -0.49
N THR A 75 14.11 2.50 -0.64
CA THR A 75 13.08 2.65 -1.65
C THR A 75 13.76 2.49 -3.02
N PRO A 76 13.27 1.65 -3.95
CA PRO A 76 13.94 1.43 -5.23
C PRO A 76 14.24 2.73 -6.00
N THR A 77 13.45 3.79 -5.80
CA THR A 77 13.72 5.14 -6.34
C THR A 77 15.06 5.72 -5.89
N GLN A 78 15.49 5.44 -4.66
CA GLN A 78 16.79 5.86 -4.12
C GLN A 78 17.95 5.11 -4.78
N LEU A 79 17.72 3.88 -5.26
CA LEU A 79 18.71 3.09 -6.01
C LEU A 79 18.69 3.44 -7.51
N SER A 80 17.51 3.70 -8.08
CA SER A 80 17.35 3.97 -9.51
C SER A 80 17.90 5.34 -9.90
N GLY A 81 17.79 6.36 -9.04
CA GLY A 81 18.36 7.69 -9.32
C GLY A 81 19.88 7.66 -9.52
N ALA A 82 20.60 6.90 -8.70
CA ALA A 82 22.05 6.74 -8.82
C ALA A 82 22.45 5.92 -10.06
N LEU A 83 21.67 4.89 -10.42
CA LEU A 83 21.90 4.09 -11.62
C LEU A 83 21.60 4.87 -12.91
N GLN A 84 20.54 5.68 -12.92
CA GLN A 84 20.20 6.53 -14.07
C GLN A 84 21.28 7.59 -14.33
N GLN A 85 21.80 8.23 -13.27
CA GLN A 85 22.90 9.18 -13.41
C GLN A 85 24.14 8.49 -13.99
N LYS A 86 24.51 7.33 -13.43
CA LYS A 86 25.68 6.55 -13.88
C LYS A 86 25.53 6.11 -15.35
N MET A 87 24.36 5.61 -15.76
CA MET A 87 24.09 5.22 -17.14
C MET A 87 24.08 6.42 -18.10
N ALA A 88 23.55 7.58 -17.69
CA ALA A 88 23.59 8.81 -18.47
C ALA A 88 25.03 9.30 -18.68
N TYR A 89 25.87 9.29 -17.63
CA TYR A 89 27.28 9.63 -17.72
C TYR A 89 28.07 8.65 -18.60
N GLN A 90 27.86 7.34 -18.45
CA GLN A 90 28.53 6.34 -19.30
C GLN A 90 28.17 6.52 -20.78
N PHE A 91 26.90 6.77 -21.09
CA PHE A 91 26.40 6.91 -22.47
C PHE A 91 26.88 8.21 -23.15
N GLU A 92 27.22 9.24 -22.38
CA GLU A 92 27.78 10.51 -22.89
C GLU A 92 29.30 10.40 -23.11
N VAL A 93 30.01 9.64 -22.28
CA VAL A 93 31.45 9.38 -22.43
C VAL A 93 31.75 8.45 -23.61
N ASP A 94 30.92 7.44 -23.86
CA ASP A 94 31.10 6.50 -24.98
C ASP A 94 30.78 7.11 -26.36
N ARG A 95 30.37 8.39 -26.42
CA ARG A 95 30.06 9.13 -27.65
C ARG A 95 31.10 10.19 -28.05
N LEU A 96 32.23 10.27 -27.34
CA LEU A 96 33.40 11.10 -27.64
C LEU A 96 34.57 10.25 -28.13
#